data_AF-A0A2N2S4E0-F1
#
_entry.id   AF-A0A2N2S4E0-F1
#
_cell.length_a   1.000
_cell.length_b   1.000
_cell.length_c   1.000
_cell.angle_alpha   90.00
_cell.angle_beta   90.00
_cell.angle_gamma   90.00
#
_symmetry.space_group_name_H-M   'P 1'
#
loop_
_entity.id
_entity.type
_entity.pdbx_description
1 polymer ?
#
loop_
_entity_poly.entity_id
_entity_poly.type
_entity_poly.pdbx_seq_one_letter_code
_entity_poly.pdbx_strand_id
1 'polypeptide(L)'
;MAIISNICALKISPGLRGPWTLLKKEMLRFWRVGFQTVAAPVITALLYLLIFSHVLEGRIQVYNDVPYTAFLIPGLIMMSVLQNAFANSSSSLIQSKVMGNLVFVLLTPLTHLQFFVAFLCAAIIRGLVVGLCIYLGAMWFVDLQVVHPWLIIAFALLGSAVMGTFGIIAG
;
A
#
# COMPACT_ATOMS: atom_id res chain seq x y z
N MET A 1 9.59 -17.88 -4.83
CA MET A 1 8.54 -18.78 -5.40
C MET A 1 8.11 -19.89 -4.43
N ALA A 2 9.03 -20.46 -3.63
CA ALA A 2 8.73 -21.56 -2.68
C ALA A 2 7.84 -21.17 -1.46
N ILE A 3 7.90 -19.92 -0.98
CA ILE A 3 7.13 -19.47 0.21
C ILE A 3 5.61 -19.40 -0.09
N ILE A 4 5.21 -19.03 -1.32
CA ILE A 4 3.79 -18.87 -1.72
C ILE A 4 3.16 -20.21 -2.17
N SER A 5 3.98 -21.20 -2.52
CA SER A 5 3.53 -22.58 -2.77
C SER A 5 3.08 -23.26 -1.46
N ASN A 6 3.83 -23.05 -0.37
CA ASN A 6 3.51 -23.63 0.95
C ASN A 6 2.18 -23.16 1.56
N ILE A 7 1.67 -21.99 1.17
CA ILE A 7 0.34 -21.49 1.61
C ILE A 7 -0.82 -22.37 1.07
N CYS A 8 -0.58 -23.16 0.01
CA CYS A 8 -1.58 -24.09 -0.54
C CYS A 8 -1.93 -25.24 0.43
N ALA A 9 -1.10 -25.49 1.45
CA ALA A 9 -1.32 -26.53 2.46
C ALA A 9 -2.24 -26.10 3.62
N LEU A 10 -2.70 -24.85 3.65
CA LEU A 10 -3.70 -24.41 4.62
C LEU A 10 -5.08 -24.96 4.26
N LYS A 11 -5.69 -25.72 5.18
CA LYS A 11 -7.04 -26.27 5.07
C LYS A 11 -8.07 -25.13 5.16
N ILE A 12 -8.26 -24.40 4.06
CA ILE A 12 -9.19 -23.27 3.98
C ILE A 12 -10.62 -23.82 3.79
N SER A 13 -11.54 -23.32 4.62
CA SER A 13 -12.97 -23.65 4.57
C SER A 13 -13.55 -23.43 3.16
N PRO A 14 -14.45 -24.31 2.66
CA PRO A 14 -14.95 -24.25 1.28
C PRO A 14 -15.46 -22.88 0.84
N GLY A 15 -16.14 -22.14 1.73
CA GLY A 15 -16.68 -20.81 1.44
C GLY A 15 -15.64 -19.68 1.34
N LEU A 16 -14.43 -19.87 1.86
CA LEU A 16 -13.35 -18.85 1.85
C LEU A 16 -12.32 -19.07 0.73
N ARG A 17 -12.39 -20.20 0.02
CA ARG A 17 -11.40 -20.56 -1.02
C ARG A 17 -11.42 -19.58 -2.19
N GLY A 18 -12.60 -19.15 -2.61
CA GLY A 18 -12.79 -18.17 -3.69
C GLY A 18 -12.08 -16.83 -3.42
N PRO A 19 -12.49 -16.06 -2.40
CA PRO A 19 -11.87 -14.78 -2.08
C PRO A 19 -10.37 -14.91 -1.76
N TRP A 20 -9.96 -15.99 -1.10
CA TRP A 20 -8.55 -16.23 -0.82
C TRP A 20 -7.71 -16.42 -2.09
N THR A 21 -8.22 -17.18 -3.06
CA THR A 21 -7.54 -17.41 -4.34
C THR A 21 -7.43 -16.12 -5.15
N LEU A 22 -8.50 -15.31 -5.15
CA LEU A 22 -8.50 -14.00 -5.78
C LEU A 22 -7.48 -13.05 -5.12
N LEU A 23 -7.47 -12.97 -3.78
CA LEU A 23 -6.49 -12.19 -3.03
C LEU A 23 -5.06 -12.66 -3.33
N LYS A 24 -4.82 -13.97 -3.35
CA LYS A 24 -3.51 -14.55 -3.70
C LYS A 24 -3.07 -14.15 -5.10
N LYS A 25 -3.98 -14.18 -6.09
CA LYS A 25 -3.71 -13.74 -7.47
C LYS A 25 -3.27 -12.27 -7.50
N GLU A 26 -3.98 -11.41 -6.77
CA GLU A 26 -3.65 -9.97 -6.68
C GLU A 26 -2.30 -9.73 -5.98
N MET A 27 -2.02 -10.45 -4.88
CA MET A 27 -0.73 -10.37 -4.19
C MET A 27 0.43 -10.86 -5.07
N LEU A 28 0.24 -11.92 -5.84
CA LEU A 28 1.23 -12.41 -6.79
C LEU A 28 1.51 -11.40 -7.91
N ARG A 29 0.47 -10.72 -8.41
CA ARG A 29 0.64 -9.65 -9.40
C ARG A 29 1.45 -8.49 -8.81
N PHE A 30 1.12 -8.06 -7.60
CA PHE A 30 1.89 -7.04 -6.88
C PHE A 30 3.36 -7.46 -6.76
N TRP A 31 3.65 -8.69 -6.34
CA TRP A 31 5.03 -9.15 -6.17
C TRP A 31 5.83 -9.15 -7.47
N ARG A 32 5.20 -9.52 -8.59
CA ARG A 32 5.86 -9.56 -9.90
C ARG A 32 6.31 -8.17 -10.38
N VAL A 33 5.55 -7.13 -10.05
CA VAL A 33 5.85 -5.72 -10.39
C VAL A 33 6.33 -4.95 -9.15
N GLY A 34 6.60 -5.66 -8.06
CA GLY A 34 6.78 -5.10 -6.72
C GLY A 34 7.94 -4.12 -6.67
N PHE A 35 9.05 -4.47 -7.33
CA PHE A 35 10.22 -3.62 -7.42
C PHE A 35 9.88 -2.23 -7.97
N GLN A 36 9.14 -2.14 -9.07
CA GLN A 36 8.78 -0.84 -9.66
C GLN A 36 7.77 -0.08 -8.79
N THR A 37 6.78 -0.79 -8.25
CA THR A 37 5.71 -0.16 -7.46
C THR A 37 6.14 0.28 -6.07
N VAL A 38 7.22 -0.27 -5.52
CA VAL A 38 7.75 0.08 -4.20
C VAL A 38 8.99 0.97 -4.33
N ALA A 39 9.93 0.63 -5.22
CA ALA A 39 11.17 1.38 -5.35
C ALA A 39 10.92 2.82 -5.82
N ALA A 40 10.01 3.04 -6.78
CA ALA A 40 9.76 4.39 -7.26
C ALA A 40 9.23 5.33 -6.15
N PRO A 41 8.15 5.00 -5.40
CA PRO A 41 7.73 5.82 -4.27
C PRO A 41 8.79 5.99 -3.18
N VAL A 42 9.57 4.94 -2.88
CA VAL A 42 10.62 4.99 -1.87
C VAL A 42 11.73 5.95 -2.27
N ILE A 43 12.25 5.82 -3.49
CA ILE A 43 13.32 6.69 -4.00
C ILE A 43 12.83 8.14 -4.03
N THR A 44 11.61 8.40 -4.52
CA THR A 44 11.06 9.75 -4.56
C THR A 44 10.89 10.34 -3.16
N ALA A 45 10.37 9.58 -2.18
CA ALA A 45 10.22 10.05 -0.81
C ALA A 45 11.57 10.35 -0.16
N LEU A 46 12.58 9.48 -0.33
CA LEU A 46 13.92 9.69 0.20
C LEU A 46 14.63 10.87 -0.48
N LEU A 47 14.46 11.04 -1.78
CA LEU A 47 15.01 12.18 -2.51
C LEU A 47 14.37 13.49 -2.03
N TYR A 48 13.05 13.51 -1.82
CA TYR A 48 12.39 14.66 -1.21
C TYR A 48 12.92 14.95 0.19
N LEU A 49 13.09 13.93 1.03
CA LEU A 49 13.68 14.11 2.36
C LEU A 49 15.10 14.67 2.27
N LEU A 50 15.95 14.15 1.39
CA LEU A 50 17.31 14.63 1.21
C LEU A 50 17.34 16.09 0.75
N ILE A 51 16.57 16.42 -0.29
CA ILE A 51 16.52 17.78 -0.84
C ILE A 51 15.99 18.76 0.21
N PHE A 52 14.84 18.46 0.82
CA PHE A 52 14.25 19.38 1.79
C PHE A 52 15.03 19.44 3.10
N SER A 53 15.65 18.35 3.55
CA SER A 53 16.53 18.39 4.72
C SER A 53 17.71 19.33 4.49
N HIS A 54 18.36 19.26 3.34
CA HIS A 54 19.51 20.10 3.03
C HIS A 54 19.13 21.55 2.69
N VAL A 55 18.01 21.77 2.00
CA VAL A 55 17.56 23.13 1.62
C VAL A 55 17.04 23.91 2.82
N LEU A 56 16.41 23.25 3.79
CA LEU A 56 15.91 23.90 5.00
C LEU A 56 16.91 23.93 6.16
N GLU A 57 18.08 23.31 5.98
CA GLU A 57 19.20 23.39 6.92
C GLU A 57 19.58 24.85 7.16
N GLY A 58 19.28 25.36 8.36
CA GLY A 58 19.69 26.69 8.81
C GLY A 58 18.76 27.87 8.49
N ARG A 59 17.55 27.68 7.92
CA ARG A 59 16.64 28.82 7.64
C ARG A 59 15.26 28.79 8.28
N ILE A 60 14.74 27.63 8.70
CA ILE A 60 13.32 27.54 9.08
C ILE A 60 13.12 26.49 10.19
N GLN A 61 13.01 26.95 11.44
CA GLN A 61 12.40 26.17 12.51
C GLN A 61 10.90 26.50 12.54
N VAL A 62 10.03 25.48 12.47
CA VAL A 62 8.56 25.65 12.47
C VAL A 62 8.05 26.02 13.86
N TYR A 63 8.77 25.54 14.86
CA TYR A 63 8.64 25.79 16.30
C TYR A 63 10.07 25.69 16.84
N ASN A 64 10.45 26.51 17.82
CA ASN A 64 11.83 26.74 18.29
C ASN A 64 12.72 25.49 18.59
N ASP A 65 12.19 24.25 18.55
CA ASP A 65 12.92 23.01 18.81
C ASP A 65 12.56 21.79 17.90
N VAL A 66 11.63 21.89 16.93
CA VAL A 66 11.23 20.73 16.09
C VAL A 66 11.69 20.89 14.64
N PRO A 67 12.49 19.95 14.10
CA PRO A 67 12.96 20.04 12.71
C PRO A 67 11.81 19.84 11.72
N TYR A 68 11.78 20.64 10.63
CA TYR A 68 10.75 20.56 9.58
C TYR A 68 10.66 19.15 8.94
N THR A 69 11.78 18.42 8.92
CA THR A 69 11.84 17.04 8.45
C THR A 69 10.91 16.11 9.23
N ALA A 70 10.70 16.34 10.53
CA ALA A 70 9.78 15.56 11.35
C ALA A 70 8.30 15.71 10.93
N PHE A 71 7.92 16.84 10.32
CA PHE A 71 6.59 17.04 9.74
C PHE A 71 6.46 16.49 8.32
N LEU A 72 7.53 16.57 7.51
CA LEU A 72 7.55 16.07 6.13
C LEU A 72 7.41 14.55 6.05
N ILE A 73 8.15 13.82 6.89
CA ILE A 73 8.21 12.35 6.85
C ILE A 73 6.82 11.70 6.91
N PRO A 74 5.96 11.97 7.93
CA PRO A 74 4.62 11.37 7.99
C PRO A 74 3.75 11.77 6.79
N GLY A 75 3.86 13.00 6.29
CA GLY A 75 3.15 13.45 5.10
C GLY A 75 3.53 12.66 3.84
N LEU A 76 4.84 12.47 3.60
CA LEU A 76 5.36 11.71 2.46
C LEU A 76 5.01 10.22 2.52
N ILE A 77 5.09 9.63 3.72
CA ILE A 77 4.66 8.24 3.96
C ILE A 77 3.18 8.11 3.62
N MET A 78 2.34 8.98 4.18
CA MET A 78 0.90 8.87 4.02
C MET A 78 0.47 9.09 2.57
N MET A 79 1.05 10.08 1.89
CA MET A 79 0.82 10.30 0.45
C MET A 79 1.12 9.03 -0.35
N SER A 80 2.25 8.39 -0.08
CA SER A 80 2.67 7.18 -0.79
C SER A 80 1.75 5.99 -0.51
N VAL A 81 1.31 5.81 0.74
CA VAL A 81 0.33 4.77 1.14
C VAL A 81 -0.98 4.95 0.39
N LEU A 82 -1.54 6.17 0.43
CA LEU A 82 -2.81 6.53 -0.20
C LEU A 82 -2.78 6.30 -1.72
N GLN A 83 -1.76 6.84 -2.38
CA GLN A 83 -1.59 6.72 -3.84
C GLN A 83 -1.38 5.27 -4.27
N ASN A 84 -0.62 4.48 -3.51
CA ASN A 84 -0.40 3.07 -3.85
C ASN A 84 -1.63 2.20 -3.61
N ALA A 85 -2.43 2.47 -2.57
CA ALA A 85 -3.69 1.78 -2.34
C ALA A 85 -4.68 2.05 -3.49
N PHE A 86 -4.88 3.32 -3.86
CA PHE A 86 -5.74 3.72 -4.97
C PHE A 86 -5.28 3.10 -6.30
N ALA A 87 -4.00 3.29 -6.63
CA ALA A 87 -3.43 2.79 -7.88
C ALA A 87 -3.51 1.27 -7.99
N ASN A 88 -3.38 0.54 -6.87
CA ASN A 88 -3.50 -0.91 -6.88
C ASN A 88 -4.90 -1.35 -7.30
N SER A 89 -5.95 -0.92 -6.59
CA SER A 89 -7.31 -1.33 -6.90
C SER A 89 -7.73 -0.94 -8.31
N SER A 90 -7.48 0.31 -8.70
CA SER A 90 -7.90 0.83 -10.01
C SER A 90 -7.21 0.11 -11.15
N SER A 91 -5.87 0.00 -11.12
CA SER A 91 -5.13 -0.71 -12.17
C SER A 91 -5.52 -2.18 -12.26
N SER A 92 -5.85 -2.82 -11.12
CA SER A 92 -6.28 -4.23 -11.10
C SER A 92 -7.55 -4.46 -11.90
N LEU A 93 -8.55 -3.61 -11.67
CA LEU A 93 -9.86 -3.72 -12.28
C LEU A 93 -9.81 -3.31 -13.74
N ILE A 94 -9.17 -2.18 -14.04
CA ILE A 94 -8.98 -1.72 -15.42
C ILE A 94 -8.25 -2.78 -16.24
N GLN A 95 -7.15 -3.33 -15.73
CA GLN A 95 -6.42 -4.39 -16.42
C GLN A 95 -7.29 -5.64 -16.62
N SER A 96 -8.07 -6.04 -15.61
CA SER A 96 -8.97 -7.19 -15.70
C SER A 96 -10.10 -6.95 -16.72
N LYS A 97 -10.60 -5.72 -16.84
CA LYS A 97 -11.58 -5.31 -17.86
C LYS A 97 -10.96 -5.35 -19.26
N VAL A 98 -9.82 -4.69 -19.45
CA VAL A 98 -9.13 -4.56 -20.76
C VAL A 98 -8.68 -5.93 -21.28
N MET A 99 -8.18 -6.81 -20.42
CA MET A 99 -7.72 -8.15 -20.83
C MET A 99 -8.85 -9.21 -20.85
N GLY A 100 -10.10 -8.83 -20.58
CA GLY A 100 -11.25 -9.75 -20.55
C GLY A 100 -11.28 -10.74 -19.39
N ASN A 101 -10.30 -10.71 -18.49
CA ASN A 101 -10.20 -11.64 -17.35
C ASN A 101 -11.32 -11.42 -16.32
N LEU A 102 -11.92 -10.22 -16.29
CA LEU A 102 -13.03 -9.89 -15.41
C LEU A 102 -14.24 -10.82 -15.62
N VAL A 103 -14.50 -11.22 -16.88
CA VAL A 103 -15.63 -12.12 -17.21
C VAL A 103 -15.47 -13.47 -16.51
N PHE A 104 -14.26 -14.04 -16.48
CA PHE A 104 -14.00 -15.30 -15.78
C PHE A 104 -14.16 -15.18 -14.26
N VAL A 105 -13.83 -14.02 -13.69
CA VAL A 105 -14.04 -13.77 -12.26
C VAL A 105 -15.54 -13.69 -11.94
N LEU A 106 -16.36 -13.12 -12.85
CA LEU A 106 -17.82 -13.05 -12.68
C LEU A 106 -18.53 -14.38 -12.90
N LEU A 107 -17.94 -15.31 -13.67
CA LEU A 107 -18.47 -16.67 -13.86
C LEU A 107 -18.22 -17.59 -12.65
N THR A 108 -17.20 -17.29 -11.85
CA THR A 108 -16.99 -18.03 -10.60
C THR A 108 -18.08 -17.67 -9.58
N PRO A 109 -18.55 -18.62 -8.74
CA PRO A 109 -19.57 -18.37 -7.72
C PRO A 109 -19.00 -17.56 -6.55
N LEU A 110 -18.57 -16.32 -6.82
CA LEU A 110 -18.09 -15.34 -5.85
C LEU A 110 -19.19 -14.35 -5.53
N THR A 111 -19.41 -14.11 -4.24
CA THR A 111 -20.32 -13.04 -3.83
C THR A 111 -19.68 -11.66 -4.04
N HIS A 112 -20.48 -10.64 -4.29
CA HIS A 112 -20.02 -9.25 -4.47
C HIS A 112 -19.16 -8.76 -3.29
N LEU A 113 -19.53 -9.12 -2.05
CA LEU A 113 -18.75 -8.81 -0.86
C LEU A 113 -17.38 -9.50 -0.85
N GLN A 114 -17.30 -10.77 -1.24
CA GLN A 114 -16.04 -11.50 -1.30
C GLN A 114 -15.09 -10.91 -2.35
N PHE A 115 -15.63 -10.48 -3.50
CA PHE A 115 -14.87 -9.76 -4.51
C PHE A 115 -14.34 -8.43 -3.95
N PHE A 116 -15.23 -7.62 -3.37
CA PHE A 116 -14.87 -6.32 -2.79
C PHE A 116 -13.77 -6.44 -1.73
N VAL A 117 -13.95 -7.33 -0.75
CA VAL A 117 -13.00 -7.54 0.34
C VAL A 117 -11.64 -8.02 -0.19
N ALA A 118 -11.62 -8.93 -1.17
CA ALA A 118 -10.35 -9.43 -1.73
C ALA A 118 -9.52 -8.31 -2.38
N PHE A 119 -10.16 -7.44 -3.18
CA PHE A 119 -9.49 -6.29 -3.80
C PHE A 119 -9.10 -5.23 -2.77
N LEU A 120 -9.97 -4.94 -1.80
CA LEU A 120 -9.71 -3.98 -0.74
C LEU A 120 -8.52 -4.40 0.12
N CYS A 121 -8.47 -5.65 0.56
CA CYS A 121 -7.35 -6.19 1.33
C CYS A 121 -6.04 -6.15 0.51
N ALA A 122 -6.08 -6.48 -0.77
CA ALA A 122 -4.90 -6.39 -1.63
C ALA A 122 -4.36 -4.94 -1.75
N ALA A 123 -5.26 -3.96 -1.84
CA ALA A 123 -4.92 -2.54 -1.89
C ALA A 123 -4.29 -2.04 -0.58
N ILE A 124 -4.90 -2.39 0.56
CA ILE A 124 -4.39 -2.07 1.90
C ILE A 124 -2.98 -2.64 2.08
N ILE A 125 -2.79 -3.93 1.80
CA ILE A 125 -1.50 -4.60 1.98
C ILE A 125 -0.41 -3.89 1.18
N ARG A 126 -0.66 -3.59 -0.10
CA ARG A 126 0.32 -2.88 -0.92
C ARG A 126 0.63 -1.49 -0.39
N GLY A 127 -0.39 -0.71 -0.03
CA GLY A 127 -0.21 0.63 0.55
C GLY A 127 0.66 0.58 1.80
N LEU A 128 0.37 -0.35 2.73
CA LEU A 128 1.12 -0.54 3.97
C LEU A 128 2.56 -0.99 3.73
N VAL A 129 2.80 -1.89 2.78
CA VAL A 129 4.16 -2.32 2.43
C VAL A 129 5.00 -1.15 1.92
N VAL A 130 4.44 -0.30 1.06
CA VAL A 130 5.15 0.89 0.55
C VAL A 130 5.43 1.87 1.69
N GLY A 131 4.43 2.16 2.53
CA GLY A 131 4.60 3.04 3.69
C GLY A 131 5.66 2.54 4.66
N LEU A 132 5.70 1.24 4.92
CA LEU A 132 6.70 0.60 5.77
C LEU A 132 8.11 0.73 5.17
N CYS A 133 8.27 0.50 3.86
CA CYS A 133 9.56 0.68 3.19
C CYS A 133 10.08 2.12 3.29
N ILE A 134 9.19 3.12 3.13
CA ILE A 134 9.55 4.53 3.27
C ILE A 134 9.92 4.84 4.72
N TYR A 135 9.13 4.36 5.68
CA TYR A 135 9.40 4.56 7.11
C TYR A 135 10.77 4.00 7.52
N LEU A 136 11.09 2.78 7.09
CA LEU A 136 12.41 2.18 7.34
C LEU A 136 13.55 2.97 6.69
N GLY A 137 13.34 3.51 5.48
CA GLY A 137 14.32 4.37 4.84
C GLY A 137 14.48 5.72 5.55
N ALA A 138 13.39 6.29 6.07
CA ALA A 138 13.41 7.57 6.79
C ALA A 138 14.11 7.49 8.15
N MET A 139 14.11 6.32 8.81
CA MET A 139 14.85 6.09 10.07
C MET A 139 16.36 6.35 9.94
N TRP A 140 16.94 6.23 8.73
CA TRP A 140 18.35 6.55 8.52
C TRP A 140 18.64 8.06 8.48
N PHE A 141 17.62 8.89 8.23
CA PHE A 141 17.78 10.34 8.12
C PHE A 141 17.45 11.07 9.43
N VAL A 142 16.44 10.60 10.18
CA VAL A 142 15.93 11.28 11.39
C VAL A 142 15.50 10.25 12.43
N ASP A 143 15.82 10.54 13.70
CA ASP A 143 15.28 9.80 14.85
C ASP A 143 13.80 10.15 15.05
N LEU A 144 12.91 9.27 14.58
CA LEU A 144 11.46 9.42 14.68
C LEU A 144 10.97 8.86 16.02
N GLN A 145 10.67 9.74 16.97
CA GLN A 145 9.98 9.35 18.19
C GLN A 145 8.53 8.96 17.90
N VAL A 146 8.26 7.66 17.88
CA VAL A 146 6.91 7.12 17.72
C VAL A 146 6.23 7.04 19.08
N VAL A 147 5.44 8.06 19.41
CA VAL A 147 4.69 8.11 20.68
C VAL A 147 3.50 7.14 20.66
N HIS A 148 2.79 7.05 19.53
CA HIS A 148 1.57 6.25 19.40
C HIS A 148 1.56 5.41 18.12
N PRO A 149 2.23 4.23 18.10
CA PRO A 149 2.32 3.40 16.91
C PRO A 149 0.96 2.86 16.46
N TRP A 150 0.04 2.63 17.40
CA TRP A 150 -1.30 2.13 17.09
C TRP A 150 -2.10 3.13 16.24
N LEU A 151 -1.98 4.43 16.51
CA LEU A 151 -2.67 5.48 15.75
C LEU A 151 -2.15 5.52 14.31
N ILE A 152 -0.83 5.42 14.13
CA ILE A 152 -0.20 5.41 12.80
C ILE A 152 -0.77 4.25 11.98
N ILE A 153 -0.81 3.06 12.56
CA ILE A 153 -1.36 1.86 11.89
C ILE A 153 -2.85 2.06 11.59
N ALA A 154 -3.63 2.58 12.54
CA ALA A 154 -5.05 2.83 12.35
C ALA A 154 -5.31 3.84 11.21
N PHE A 155 -4.61 4.97 11.18
CA PHE A 155 -4.73 5.97 10.12
C PHE A 155 -4.27 5.43 8.76
N ALA A 156 -3.15 4.69 8.72
CA ALA A 156 -2.68 4.07 7.49
C ALA A 156 -3.67 3.02 6.96
N LEU A 157 -4.26 2.21 7.86
CA LEU A 157 -5.26 1.20 7.51
C LEU A 157 -6.55 1.86 7.00
N LEU A 158 -7.10 2.83 7.72
CA LEU A 158 -8.34 3.52 7.33
C LEU A 158 -8.14 4.33 6.05
N GLY A 159 -7.04 5.08 5.94
CA GLY A 159 -6.73 5.87 4.75
C GLY A 159 -6.51 4.98 3.51
N SER A 160 -5.80 3.87 3.65
CA SER A 160 -5.63 2.90 2.56
C SER A 160 -6.93 2.17 2.22
N ALA A 161 -7.82 1.92 3.19
CA ALA A 161 -9.14 1.35 2.92
C ALA A 161 -10.04 2.31 2.13
N VAL A 162 -10.05 3.59 2.50
CA VAL A 162 -10.82 4.62 1.79
C VAL A 162 -10.28 4.79 0.35
N MET A 163 -8.98 4.97 0.19
CA MET A 163 -8.37 5.10 -1.14
C MET A 163 -8.46 3.82 -1.97
N GLY A 164 -8.32 2.66 -1.33
CA GLY A 164 -8.53 1.37 -1.97
C GLY A 164 -9.96 1.21 -2.49
N THR A 165 -10.95 1.69 -1.74
CA THR A 165 -12.36 1.73 -2.16
C THR A 165 -12.58 2.69 -3.32
N PHE A 166 -12.02 3.90 -3.26
CA PHE A 166 -12.06 4.84 -4.40
C PHE A 166 -11.41 4.25 -5.65
N GLY A 167 -10.31 3.53 -5.51
CA GLY A 167 -9.67 2.85 -6.62
C GLY A 167 -10.54 1.72 -7.20
N ILE A 168 -11.33 1.03 -6.37
CA ILE A 168 -12.31 0.04 -6.83
C ILE A 168 -13.42 0.72 -7.64
N ILE A 169 -13.93 1.87 -7.18
CA ILE A 169 -14.98 2.63 -7.85
C ILE A 169 -14.51 3.21 -9.19
N ALA A 170 -13.27 3.73 -9.22
CA ALA A 170 -12.67 4.32 -10.41
C ALA A 170 -12.23 3.27 -11.45
N GLY A 171 -12.09 2.01 -11.04
CA GLY A 171 -11.59 0.91 -11.88
C GLY A 171 -12.67 0.21 -12.66
#